data_AF-A0A925P8L8-F1
#
_entry.id   AF-A0A925P8L8-F1
#
_cell.length_a   1.000
_cell.length_b   1.000
_cell.length_c   1.000
_cell.angle_alpha   90.00
_cell.angle_beta   90.00
_cell.angle_gamma   90.00
#
_symmetry.space_group_name_H-M   'P 1'
#
loop_
_entity.id
_entity.type
_entity.pdbx_description
1 polymer ?
#
loop_
_entity_poly.entity_id
_entity_poly.type
_entity_poly.pdbx_seq_one_letter_code
_entity_poly.pdbx_strand_id
1 'polypeptide(L)' 'MSVEEVKERIAKMNARQRREIQLFLIQLRSETPAWKKETARRNRELLAGKGISLTEARKRLGV' A
#
# COMPACT_ATOMS: atom_id res chain seq x y z
N MET A 1 6.18 19.86 13.81
CA MET A 1 6.97 18.64 13.54
C MET A 1 7.01 18.45 12.03
N SER A 2 8.19 18.40 11.43
CA SER A 2 8.37 18.18 10.00
C SER A 2 8.15 16.71 9.63
N VAL A 3 8.01 16.44 8.33
CA VAL A 3 7.89 15.07 7.81
C VAL A 3 9.16 14.27 8.11
N GLU A 4 10.31 14.93 8.05
CA GLU A 4 11.64 14.40 8.31
C GLU A 4 11.77 13.97 9.77
N GLU A 5 11.34 14.82 10.71
CA GLU A 5 11.31 14.50 12.14
C GLU A 5 10.42 13.29 12.44
N VAL A 6 9.27 13.17 11.76
CA VAL A 6 8.37 12.02 11.90
C VAL A 6 9.05 10.74 11.37
N LYS A 7 9.70 10.80 10.21
CA LYS A 7 10.42 9.65 9.63
C LYS A 7 11.55 9.16 10.55
N GLU A 8 12.35 10.08 11.09
CA GLU A 8 13.41 9.74 12.03
C GLU A 8 12.87 9.08 13.30
N ARG A 9 11.75 9.58 13.84
CA ARG A 9 11.09 8.96 14.99
C ARG A 9 10.60 7.55 14.69
N ILE A 10 9.95 7.34 13.54
CA ILE A 10 9.49 6.00 13.10
C ILE A 10 10.67 5.03 12.94
N ALA A 11 11.81 5.50 12.43
CA ALA A 11 13.00 4.66 12.24
C ALA A 11 13.49 4.05 13.57
N LYS A 12 13.38 4.80 14.67
CA LYS A 12 13.81 4.39 16.02
C LYS A 12 12.79 3.51 16.76
N MET A 13 11.58 3.32 16.23
CA MET A 13 10.54 2.50 16.85
C MET A 13 10.81 1.01 16.71
N ASN A 14 10.18 0.18 17.56
CA ASN A 14 10.28 -1.27 17.41
C ASN A 14 9.45 -1.79 16.22
N ALA A 15 9.66 -3.06 15.84
CA ALA A 15 9.03 -3.65 14.66
C ALA A 15 7.48 -3.65 14.73
N ARG A 16 6.91 -3.87 15.92
CA ARG A 16 5.46 -3.85 16.12
C ARG A 16 4.88 -2.45 15.90
N GLN A 17 5.47 -1.43 16.51
CA GLN A 17 5.05 -0.05 16.35
C GLN A 17 5.14 0.40 14.88
N ARG A 18 6.23 0.04 14.19
CA ARG A 18 6.37 0.33 12.76
C ARG A 18 5.27 -0.34 11.93
N ARG A 19 4.91 -1.58 12.26
CA ARG A 19 3.81 -2.30 11.60
C ARG A 19 2.47 -1.59 11.80
N GLU A 20 2.17 -1.19 13.03
CA GLU A 20 0.92 -0.49 13.37
C GLU A 20 0.81 0.86 12.61
N ILE A 21 1.89 1.64 12.56
CA ILE A 21 1.94 2.90 11.80
C ILE A 21 1.78 2.63 10.30
N GLN A 22 2.44 1.60 9.76
CA GLN A 22 2.32 1.26 8.35
C GLN A 22 0.86 0.92 7.99
N LEU A 23 0.16 0.15 8.83
CA LEU A 23 -1.26 -0.15 8.63
C LEU A 23 -2.12 1.10 8.67
N PHE A 24 -1.89 2.00 9.63
CA PHE A 24 -2.59 3.27 9.71
C PHE A 24 -2.38 4.14 8.46
N LEU A 25 -1.15 4.25 7.95
CA LEU A 25 -0.86 5.02 6.74
C LEU A 25 -1.51 4.42 5.49
N ILE A 26 -1.55 3.09 5.39
CA ILE A 26 -2.27 2.40 4.31
C ILE A 26 -3.77 2.72 4.39
N GLN A 27 -4.35 2.64 5.58
CA GLN A 27 -5.76 2.98 5.80
C GLN A 27 -6.05 4.43 5.41
N LEU A 28 -5.24 5.38 5.89
CA LEU A 28 -5.39 6.80 5.58
C LEU A 28 -5.31 7.07 4.07
N ARG A 29 -4.35 6.46 3.37
CA ARG A 29 -4.26 6.54 1.90
C ARG A 29 -5.53 6.01 1.24
N SER A 30 -6.07 4.93 1.79
CA SER A 30 -7.22 4.23 1.20
C SER A 30 -8.51 5.05 1.21
N GLU A 31 -8.60 6.03 2.12
CA GLU A 31 -9.77 6.89 2.28
C GLU A 31 -9.85 8.00 1.23
N THR A 32 -8.74 8.30 0.55
CA THR A 32 -8.67 9.35 -0.47
C THR A 32 -9.55 9.04 -1.69
N PRO A 33 -10.23 10.04 -2.29
CA PRO A 33 -11.07 9.83 -3.47
C PRO A 33 -10.31 9.23 -4.65
N ALA A 34 -9.05 9.65 -4.85
CA ALA A 34 -8.18 9.12 -5.90
C ALA A 34 -7.91 7.61 -5.72
N TRP A 35 -7.63 7.18 -4.49
CA TRP A 35 -7.44 5.77 -4.18
C TRP A 35 -8.71 4.94 -4.39
N LYS A 36 -9.86 5.45 -3.92
CA LYS A 36 -11.15 4.79 -4.10
C LYS A 36 -11.48 4.59 -5.58
N LYS A 37 -11.26 5.63 -6.40
CA LYS A 37 -11.48 5.58 -7.86
C LYS A 37 -10.58 4.54 -8.53
N GLU A 38 -9.29 4.55 -8.22
CA GLU A 38 -8.32 3.61 -8.80
C GLU A 38 -8.58 2.17 -8.36
N THR A 39 -8.91 1.95 -7.09
CA THR A 39 -9.27 0.62 -6.56
C THR A 39 -10.53 0.09 -7.23
N ALA A 40 -11.56 0.93 -7.39
CA ALA A 40 -12.78 0.56 -8.09
C ALA A 40 -12.54 0.25 -9.58
N ARG A 41 -11.59 0.93 -10.24
CA ARG A 41 -11.16 0.60 -11.60
C ARG A 41 -10.49 -0.77 -11.66
N ARG A 42 -9.51 -1.02 -10.79
CA ARG A 42 -8.79 -2.31 -10.71
C ARG A 42 -9.71 -3.48 -10.40
N ASN A 43 -10.65 -3.31 -9.48
CA ASN A 43 -11.62 -4.35 -9.15
C ASN A 43 -12.50 -4.71 -10.34
N ARG A 44 -12.95 -3.71 -11.12
CA ARG A 44 -13.71 -3.96 -12.36
C ARG A 44 -12.88 -4.70 -13.41
N GLU A 45 -11.60 -4.36 -13.54
CA GLU A 45 -10.68 -5.05 -14.45
C GLU A 45 -10.48 -6.51 -14.03
N LEU A 46 -10.25 -6.77 -12.74
CA LEU A 46 -10.10 -8.11 -12.20
C LEU A 46 -11.38 -8.96 -12.42
N LEU A 47 -12.56 -8.40 -12.14
CA LEU A 47 -13.84 -9.07 -12.39
C LEU A 47 -14.08 -9.35 -13.89
N ALA A 48 -13.53 -8.51 -14.76
CA ALA A 48 -13.54 -8.71 -16.21
C ALA A 48 -12.43 -9.69 -16.69
N GLY A 49 -11.75 -10.38 -15.78
CA GLY A 49 -10.67 -11.33 -16.10
C GLY A 49 -9.33 -10.68 -16.46
N LYS A 50 -9.21 -9.35 -16.32
CA LYS A 50 -7.97 -8.62 -16.58
C LYS A 50 -7.12 -8.61 -15.31
N GLY A 51 -6.24 -9.60 -15.19
CA GLY A 51 -5.29 -9.75 -14.08
C GLY A 51 -4.17 -10.72 -14.45
N ILE A 52 -3.13 -10.77 -13.63
CA ILE A 52 -2.07 -11.77 -13.74
C ILE A 52 -2.01 -12.59 -12.46
N SER A 53 -1.58 -13.85 -12.56
CA SER A 53 -1.35 -14.67 -11.38
C SER A 53 -0.23 -14.09 -10.52
N LEU A 54 -0.22 -14.43 -9.23
CA LEU A 54 0.88 -14.04 -8.34
C LEU A 54 2.23 -14.56 -8.85
N THR A 55 2.25 -15.74 -9.46
CA THR A 55 3.45 -16.33 -10.07
C THR A 55 3.95 -15.49 -11.26
N GLU A 56 3.04 -15.06 -12.13
CA GLU A 56 3.38 -14.19 -13.27
C GLU A 56 3.84 -12.81 -12.80
N ALA A 57 3.20 -12.26 -11.75
CA ALA A 57 3.63 -11.00 -11.14
C ALA A 57 5.05 -11.09 -10.57
N ARG A 58 5.35 -12.16 -9.83
CA ARG A 58 6.70 -12.46 -9.30
C ARG A 58 7.75 -12.52 -10.40
N LYS A 59 7.46 -13.25 -11.48
CA LYS A 59 8.34 -13.35 -12.65
C LYS A 59 8.65 -11.98 -13.28
N ARG A 60 7.68 -11.08 -13.37
CA ARG A 60 7.87 -9.71 -13.90
C ARG A 60 8.66 -8.80 -12.95
N LEU A 61 8.53 -9.02 -11.65
CA LEU A 61 9.19 -8.23 -10.62
C LEU A 61 10.60 -8.76 -10.26
N GLY A 62 10.99 -9.92 -10.77
CA GLY A 62 12.30 -10.53 -10.50
C GLY A 62 12.46 -11.01 -9.05
N VAL A 63 11.36 -11.39 -8.40
CA VAL A 63 11.29 -11.84 -6.98
C VAL A 63 10.57 -13.17 -6.82
#